data_AF-A0A953UHD7-F1
#
_entry.id   AF-A0A953UHD7-F1
#
_cell.length_a   1.000
_cell.length_b   1.000
_cell.length_c   1.000
_cell.angle_alpha   90.00
_cell.angle_beta   90.00
_cell.angle_gamma   90.00
#
_symmetry.space_group_name_H-M   'P 1'
#
loop_
_entity.id
_entity.type
_entity.pdbx_description
1 polymer ?
#
loop_
_entity_poly.entity_id
_entity_poly.type
_entity_poly.pdbx_seq_one_letter_code
_entity_poly.pdbx_strand_id
1 'polypeptide(L)'
;MPITPEDRHRYSLTQLLADILRQQGYQGVRFPSSVAPGANLCIFKPALFVVQPDTATVLEVAGLKYQTKKLKHLVEPTDIDFPSKA
;
A
#
# COMPACT_ATOMS: atom_id res chain seq x y z
N MET A 1 -9.14 5.39 6.87
CA MET A 1 -8.20 5.83 7.91
C MET A 1 -7.87 7.29 7.67
N PRO A 2 -7.90 8.17 8.68
CA PRO A 2 -7.46 9.55 8.52
C PRO A 2 -5.97 9.61 8.19
N ILE A 3 -5.56 10.60 7.40
CA ILE A 3 -4.16 10.82 7.02
C ILE A 3 -3.41 11.32 8.26
N THR A 4 -2.34 10.66 8.64
CA THR A 4 -1.50 11.08 9.77
C THR A 4 -0.69 12.33 9.40
N PRO A 5 -0.30 13.17 10.37
CA PRO A 5 0.50 14.36 10.12
C PRO A 5 1.80 14.08 9.32
N GLU A 6 2.45 12.95 9.59
CA GLU A 6 3.69 12.52 8.95
C GLU A 6 3.49 12.20 7.46
N ASP A 7 2.31 11.70 7.08
CA ASP A 7 1.98 11.36 5.69
C ASP A 7 1.43 12.55 4.88
N ARG A 8 1.17 13.70 5.53
CA ARG A 8 0.55 14.88 4.91
C ARG A 8 1.31 15.36 3.67
N HIS A 9 2.64 15.42 3.73
CA HIS A 9 3.46 15.88 2.62
C HIS A 9 3.37 14.95 1.41
N ARG A 10 3.37 13.64 1.63
CA ARG A 10 3.24 12.63 0.56
C ARG A 10 1.86 12.69 -0.07
N TYR A 11 0.84 12.91 0.75
CA TYR A 11 -0.52 13.09 0.27
C TYR A 11 -0.65 14.34 -0.61
N SER A 12 -0.17 15.49 -0.15
CA SER A 12 -0.20 16.74 -0.93
C SER A 12 0.55 16.62 -2.26
N LEU A 13 1.71 15.96 -2.28
CA LEU A 13 2.43 15.68 -3.52
C LEU A 13 1.61 14.81 -4.48
N THR A 14 0.97 13.76 -3.95
CA THR A 14 0.15 12.85 -4.77
C THR A 14 -1.06 13.59 -5.37
N GLN A 15 -1.69 14.48 -4.60
CA GLN A 15 -2.78 15.33 -5.09
C GLN A 15 -2.32 16.28 -6.19
N LEU A 16 -1.18 16.96 -6.00
CA LEU A 16 -0.61 17.86 -7.00
C LEU A 16 -0.31 17.12 -8.31
N LEU A 17 0.30 15.94 -8.23
CA LEU A 17 0.58 15.11 -9.40
C LEU A 17 -0.72 14.68 -10.10
N ALA A 18 -1.73 14.25 -9.34
CA ALA A 18 -3.03 13.88 -9.89
C ALA A 18 -3.70 15.04 -10.63
N ASP A 19 -3.62 16.26 -10.09
CA ASP A 19 -4.17 17.45 -10.74
C ASP A 19 -3.44 17.81 -12.04
N ILE A 20 -2.10 17.77 -12.04
CA ILE A 20 -1.30 18.01 -13.26
C ILE A 20 -1.69 17.01 -14.34
N LEU A 21 -1.73 15.72 -14.02
CA LEU A 21 -2.07 14.67 -14.98
C LEU A 21 -3.50 14.84 -15.53
N ARG A 22 -4.45 15.19 -14.66
CA ARG A 22 -5.83 15.50 -15.07
C ARG A 22 -5.89 16.70 -16.00
N GLN A 23 -5.14 17.77 -15.72
CA GLN A 23 -5.08 18.96 -16.59
C GLN A 23 -4.46 18.66 -17.96
N GLN A 24 -3.51 17.73 -18.03
CA GLN A 24 -2.92 17.26 -19.29
C GLN A 24 -3.83 16.29 -20.07
N GLY A 25 -5.02 15.97 -19.55
CA GLY A 25 -6.01 15.13 -20.22
C GLY A 25 -5.84 13.63 -19.99
N TYR A 26 -4.92 13.20 -19.13
CA TYR A 26 -4.82 11.79 -18.75
C TYR A 26 -6.06 11.34 -17.97
N GLN A 27 -6.41 10.06 -18.14
CA GLN A 27 -7.63 9.47 -17.56
C GLN A 27 -7.33 8.72 -16.25
N GLY A 28 -6.06 8.46 -15.96
CA GLY A 28 -5.63 7.70 -14.79
C GLY A 28 -4.13 7.41 -14.80
N VAL A 29 -3.68 6.67 -13.80
CA VAL A 29 -2.27 6.28 -13.57
C VAL A 29 -2.20 4.80 -13.27
N ARG A 30 -1.36 4.08 -14.02
CA ARG A 30 -1.00 2.68 -13.73
C ARG A 30 0.35 2.64 -13.03
N PHE A 31 0.44 1.92 -11.91
CA PHE A 31 1.67 1.80 -11.14
C PHE A 31 1.84 0.37 -10.58
N PRO A 32 3.06 -0.11 -10.30
CA PRO A 32 3.29 -1.44 -9.76
C PRO A 32 2.55 -1.67 -8.44
N SER A 33 1.99 -2.87 -8.24
CA SER A 33 1.42 -3.24 -6.95
C SER A 33 2.53 -3.59 -5.95
N SER A 34 2.40 -3.10 -4.72
CA SER A 34 3.31 -3.39 -3.61
C SER A 34 2.94 -4.66 -2.82
N VAL A 35 1.75 -5.21 -3.04
CA VAL A 35 1.18 -6.31 -2.24
C VAL A 35 0.97 -7.60 -3.02
N ALA A 36 0.94 -7.54 -4.36
CA ALA A 36 0.74 -8.69 -5.21
C ALA A 36 1.40 -8.49 -6.58
N PRO A 37 1.70 -9.57 -7.33
CA PRO A 37 2.09 -9.45 -8.74
C PRO A 37 1.01 -8.71 -9.53
N GLY A 38 1.41 -7.72 -10.32
CA GLY A 38 0.49 -6.93 -11.14
C GLY A 38 0.67 -5.42 -10.97
N ALA A 39 -0.34 -4.67 -11.36
CA ALA A 39 -0.34 -3.22 -11.30
C ALA A 39 -1.65 -2.71 -10.69
N ASN A 40 -1.54 -1.65 -9.90
CA ASN A 40 -2.67 -0.86 -9.45
C ASN A 40 -3.03 0.18 -10.51
N LEU A 41 -4.29 0.59 -10.50
CA LEU A 41 -4.82 1.62 -11.41
C LEU A 41 -5.57 2.67 -10.59
N CYS A 42 -5.16 3.93 -10.74
CA CYS A 42 -5.89 5.10 -10.25
C CYS A 42 -6.63 5.72 -11.44
N ILE A 43 -7.94 5.98 -11.31
CA ILE A 43 -8.78 6.48 -12.40
C ILE A 43 -9.35 7.84 -12.00
N PHE A 44 -9.25 8.83 -12.89
CA PHE A 44 -9.78 10.18 -12.67
C PHE A 44 -11.19 10.36 -13.24
N LYS A 45 -11.60 9.52 -14.21
CA LYS A 45 -12.93 9.56 -14.84
C LYS A 45 -13.67 8.24 -14.56
N PRO A 46 -14.34 8.11 -13.41
CA PRO A 46 -15.03 6.88 -13.03
C PRO A 46 -16.13 6.48 -14.03
N ALA A 47 -16.73 7.45 -14.72
CA ALA A 47 -17.73 7.21 -15.76
C ALA A 47 -17.24 6.38 -16.97
N LEU A 48 -15.93 6.22 -17.14
CA LEU A 48 -15.35 5.36 -18.19
C LEU A 48 -15.35 3.87 -17.81
N PHE A 49 -15.74 3.53 -16.57
CA PHE A 49 -15.66 2.19 -16.03
C PHE A 49 -17.05 1.69 -15.65
N VAL A 50 -17.26 0.40 -15.85
CA VAL A 50 -18.44 -0.30 -15.36
C VAL A 50 -18.04 -1.06 -14.10
N VAL A 51 -18.84 -0.93 -13.05
CA VAL A 51 -18.67 -1.74 -11.85
C VAL A 51 -18.86 -3.19 -12.24
N GLN A 52 -17.85 -4.02 -12.02
CA GLN A 52 -17.99 -5.46 -12.21
C GLN A 52 -18.80 -6.02 -11.02
N PRO A 53 -19.96 -6.65 -11.28
CA PRO A 53 -20.73 -7.32 -10.23
C PRO A 53 -19.83 -8.29 -9.45
N ASP A 54 -20.10 -8.48 -8.16
CA ASP A 54 -19.37 -9.36 -7.24
C ASP A 54 -17.94 -8.94 -6.86
N THR A 55 -17.41 -7.83 -7.41
CA THR A 55 -16.08 -7.30 -7.03
C THR A 55 -16.13 -6.17 -6.00
N ALA A 56 -17.30 -5.56 -5.81
CA ALA A 56 -17.52 -4.42 -4.92
C ALA A 56 -18.25 -4.80 -3.62
N THR A 57 -18.12 -6.06 -3.19
CA THR A 57 -18.75 -6.55 -1.96
C THR A 57 -17.84 -6.29 -0.77
N VAL A 58 -18.39 -5.73 0.31
CA VAL A 58 -17.68 -5.66 1.59
C VAL A 58 -17.50 -7.09 2.10
N LEU A 59 -16.25 -7.54 2.24
CA LEU A 59 -15.92 -8.86 2.75
C LEU A 59 -15.47 -8.77 4.20
N GLU A 60 -15.99 -9.67 5.03
CA GLU A 60 -15.48 -9.91 6.38
C GLU A 60 -14.36 -10.96 6.32
N VAL A 61 -13.29 -10.74 7.09
CA VAL A 61 -12.17 -11.69 7.17
C VAL A 61 -12.60 -12.89 8.02
N ALA A 62 -12.93 -14.00 7.37
CA ALA A 62 -13.29 -15.25 8.07
C ALA A 62 -12.10 -15.90 8.80
N GLY A 63 -10.87 -15.65 8.36
CA GLY A 63 -9.66 -16.18 9.00
C GLY A 63 -8.41 -16.00 8.14
N LEU A 64 -7.24 -16.05 8.78
CA LEU A 64 -5.94 -15.92 8.12
C LEU A 64 -5.10 -17.17 8.40
N LYS A 65 -4.49 -17.74 7.34
CA LYS A 65 -3.55 -18.87 7.48
C LYS A 65 -2.15 -18.39 7.12
N TYR A 66 -1.30 -18.31 8.13
CA TYR A 66 0.10 -17.93 7.95
C TYR A 66 0.96 -19.17 7.69
N GLN A 67 1.92 -19.04 6.78
CA GLN A 67 3.01 -19.99 6.63
C GLN A 67 4.30 -19.32 7.11
N THR A 68 4.92 -19.90 8.10
CA THR A 68 6.20 -19.43 8.63
C THR A 68 7.33 -20.25 8.04
N LYS A 69 8.36 -19.59 7.52
CA LYS A 69 9.61 -20.24 7.11
C LYS A 69 10.70 -19.90 8.12
N LYS A 70 11.49 -20.90 8.52
CA LYS A 70 12.64 -20.69 9.39
C LYS A 70 13.68 -19.86 8.64
N LEU A 71 13.91 -18.63 9.10
CA LEU A 71 15.00 -17.78 8.59
C LEU A 71 16.31 -18.22 9.25
N LYS A 72 17.41 -18.23 8.47
CA LYS A 72 18.73 -18.67 8.95
C LYS A 72 19.41 -17.68 9.90
N HIS A 73 18.89 -16.46 10.04
CA HIS A 73 19.45 -15.46 10.93
C HIS A 73 18.55 -15.28 12.14
N LEU A 74 18.77 -16.14 13.14
CA LEU A 74 18.76 -15.63 14.51
C LEU A 74 20.05 -14.83 14.61
N VAL A 75 19.98 -13.50 14.57
CA VAL A 75 21.01 -12.73 15.27
C VAL A 75 20.77 -13.10 16.72
N GLU A 76 21.55 -14.04 17.24
CA GLU A 76 21.60 -14.23 18.68
C GLU A 76 22.05 -12.88 19.24
N PRO A 77 21.32 -12.28 20.19
CA PRO A 77 21.77 -11.06 20.82
C PRO A 77 23.16 -11.29 21.35
N THR A 78 24.16 -10.66 20.76
CA THR A 78 25.50 -10.63 21.33
C THR A 78 25.48 -9.74 22.57
N ASP A 79 26.42 -9.93 23.48
CA ASP A 79 26.57 -9.13 24.73
C ASP A 79 26.67 -7.60 24.52
N ILE A 80 26.71 -7.15 23.27
CA ILE A 80 26.69 -5.76 22.83
C ILE A 80 25.26 -5.17 22.92
N ASP A 81 24.22 -5.97 22.70
CA ASP A 81 22.81 -5.52 22.70
C ASP A 81 22.24 -5.43 24.12
N PHE A 82 22.82 -6.18 25.07
CA PHE A 82 22.47 -6.16 26.50
C PHE A 82 23.75 -6.20 27.35
N PRO A 83 24.44 -5.06 27.56
CA PRO A 83 25.58 -5.05 28.46
C PRO A 83 25.11 -5.43 29.87
N SER A 84 25.64 -6.54 30.41
CA SER A 84 25.38 -6.91 31.79
C SER A 84 25.82 -5.76 32.69
N LYS A 85 24.92 -5.22 33.50
CA LYS A 85 25.35 -4.33 34.59
C LYS A 85 26.16 -5.17 35.58
N ALA A 86 27.41 -4.75 35.75
CA ALA A 86 28.41 -5.11 36.77
C ALA A 86 29.57 -5.97 36.25
#